data_AF-A0A078MIL9-F1
#
_entry.id   AF-A0A078MIL9-F1
#
_cell.length_a   1.000
_cell.length_b   1.000
_cell.length_c   1.000
_cell.angle_alpha   90.00
_cell.angle_beta   90.00
_cell.angle_gamma   90.00
#
_symmetry.space_group_name_H-M   'P 1'
#
loop_
_entity.id
_entity.type
_entity.pdbx_description
1 polymer ?
#
loop_
_entity_poly.entity_id
_entity_poly.type
_entity_poly.pdbx_seq_one_letter_code
_entity_poly.pdbx_strand_id
1 'polypeptide(L)'
;MMQNYMDFYDKLRAKLVAFTKKKNGKDRKFVSILLFVPDLFHLLVSAMLDKDIAGKDKALIGAGLAYFMLPLDFLPEGLLGFGGFVDDIIVATFVINTLINRLGASAIEKHWSGDEGLLHVLQKITAKTEKITEKVPAKNMLARYITDEQKG
;
A
#
# COMPACT_ATOMS: atom_id res chain seq x y z
N MET A 1 13.75 14.38 15.19
CA MET A 1 12.87 13.23 14.84
C MET A 1 11.99 13.55 13.64
N MET A 2 11.23 14.66 13.64
CA MET A 2 10.33 15.05 12.54
C MET A 2 11.03 15.39 11.21
N GLN A 3 12.23 16.00 11.24
CA GLN A 3 12.97 16.36 10.02
C GLN A 3 13.45 15.13 9.24
N ASN A 4 14.07 14.15 9.91
CA ASN A 4 14.50 12.91 9.27
C ASN A 4 13.34 12.14 8.61
N TYR A 5 12.14 12.25 9.18
CA TYR A 5 10.91 11.64 8.66
C TYR A 5 10.44 12.31 7.36
N MET A 6 10.37 13.65 7.34
CA MET A 6 9.99 14.39 6.13
C MET A 6 11.03 14.21 5.01
N ASP A 7 12.32 14.20 5.36
CA ASP A 7 13.39 13.94 4.38
C ASP A 7 13.27 12.54 3.75
N PHE A 8 12.88 11.53 4.53
CA PHE A 8 12.62 10.19 4.02
C PHE A 8 11.40 10.18 3.09
N TYR A 9 10.30 10.80 3.52
CA TYR A 9 9.07 10.92 2.74
C TYR A 9 9.33 11.59 1.37
N ASP A 10 10.04 12.71 1.36
CA ASP A 10 10.35 13.45 0.13
C ASP A 10 11.25 12.64 -0.81
N LYS A 11 12.27 11.95 -0.27
CA LYS A 11 13.13 11.06 -1.04
C LYS A 11 12.36 9.88 -1.63
N LEU A 12 11.45 9.28 -0.86
CA LEU A 12 10.62 8.17 -1.31
C LEU A 12 9.69 8.63 -2.44
N ARG A 13 8.99 9.76 -2.25
CA ARG A 13 8.09 10.35 -3.26
C ARG A 13 8.86 10.66 -4.55
N ALA A 14 10.03 11.29 -4.46
CA ALA A 14 10.88 11.59 -5.61
C ALA A 14 11.30 10.34 -6.38
N LYS A 15 11.72 9.27 -5.68
CA LYS A 15 12.08 7.98 -6.29
C LYS A 15 10.90 7.34 -7.02
N LEU A 16 9.70 7.33 -6.42
CA LEU A 16 8.50 6.75 -7.02
C LEU A 16 8.03 7.54 -8.24
N VAL A 17 8.12 8.88 -8.19
CA VAL A 17 7.84 9.75 -9.36
C VAL A 17 8.84 9.47 -10.49
N ALA A 18 10.13 9.31 -10.19
CA ALA A 18 11.13 8.97 -11.22
C ALA A 18 10.86 7.58 -11.83
N PHE A 19 10.50 6.60 -11.00
CA PHE A 19 10.18 5.24 -11.43
C PHE A 19 8.92 5.19 -12.31
N THR A 20 7.85 5.91 -11.95
CA THR A 20 6.62 6.02 -12.77
C THR A 20 6.89 6.66 -14.14
N LYS A 21 7.72 7.71 -14.20
CA LYS A 21 8.08 8.40 -15.46
C LYS A 21 8.88 7.52 -16.41
N LYS A 22 9.69 6.59 -15.90
CA LYS A 22 10.50 5.66 -16.70
C LYS A 22 9.67 4.56 -17.37
N LYS A 23 8.39 4.37 -16.98
CA LYS A 23 7.54 3.27 -17.44
C LYS A 23 6.52 3.74 -18.50
N ASN A 24 6.34 2.91 -19.53
CA ASN A 24 5.44 3.19 -20.67
C ASN A 24 4.19 2.31 -20.66
N GLY A 25 3.12 2.78 -21.31
CA GLY A 25 1.93 1.97 -21.59
C GLY A 25 1.14 1.51 -20.37
N LYS A 26 0.83 0.21 -20.29
CA LYS A 26 -0.02 -0.39 -19.24
C LYS A 26 0.63 -0.33 -17.84
N ASP A 27 1.95 -0.42 -17.78
CA ASP A 27 2.73 -0.35 -16.54
C ASP A 27 2.49 0.97 -15.80
N ARG A 28 2.39 2.09 -16.52
CA ARG A 28 2.15 3.41 -15.92
C ARG A 28 0.85 3.48 -15.11
N LYS A 29 -0.21 2.76 -15.54
CA LYS A 29 -1.49 2.72 -14.81
C LYS A 29 -1.41 1.93 -13.50
N PHE A 30 -0.51 0.95 -13.42
CA PHE A 30 -0.25 0.17 -12.22
C PHE A 30 0.72 0.90 -11.30
N VAL A 31 1.80 1.46 -11.84
CA VAL A 31 2.77 2.20 -11.03
C VAL A 31 2.16 3.50 -10.47
N SER A 32 1.04 4.00 -11.04
CA SER A 32 0.35 5.17 -10.50
C SER A 32 -0.16 4.99 -9.06
N ILE A 33 -0.52 3.77 -8.63
CA ILE A 33 -0.94 3.57 -7.22
C ILE A 33 0.23 3.66 -6.26
N LEU A 34 1.46 3.45 -6.74
CA LEU A 34 2.65 3.64 -5.92
C LEU A 34 2.79 5.10 -5.48
N LEU A 35 2.19 6.06 -6.19
CA LEU A 35 2.24 7.47 -5.79
C LEU A 35 1.47 7.73 -4.49
N PHE A 36 0.57 6.83 -4.06
CA PHE A 36 -0.13 6.93 -2.79
C PHE A 36 0.68 6.36 -1.61
N VAL A 37 1.72 5.56 -1.88
CA VAL A 37 2.56 4.92 -0.86
C VAL A 37 3.12 5.92 0.16
N PRO A 38 3.71 7.07 -0.24
CA PRO A 38 4.20 8.05 0.73
C PRO A 38 3.08 8.59 1.61
N ASP A 39 1.89 8.83 1.05
CA ASP A 39 0.77 9.46 1.75
C ASP A 39 0.12 8.47 2.74
N LEU A 40 0.01 7.19 2.38
CA LEU A 40 -0.43 6.12 3.28
C LEU A 40 0.56 5.90 4.42
N PHE A 41 1.86 5.95 4.12
CA PHE A 41 2.89 5.89 5.15
C PHE A 41 2.79 7.06 6.11
N HIS A 42 2.58 8.27 5.56
CA HIS A 42 2.45 9.46 6.37
C HIS A 42 1.27 9.37 7.34
N LEU A 43 0.13 8.92 6.81
CA LEU A 43 -1.08 8.66 7.58
C LEU A 43 -0.81 7.72 8.75
N LEU A 44 -0.15 6.59 8.50
CA LEU A 44 0.15 5.59 9.52
C LEU A 44 1.10 6.15 10.59
N VAL A 45 2.17 6.85 10.22
CA VAL A 45 3.09 7.45 11.18
C VAL A 45 2.39 8.54 12.00
N SER A 46 1.63 9.42 11.36
CA SER A 46 0.88 10.48 12.04
C SER A 46 -0.15 9.90 13.00
N ALA A 47 -0.89 8.86 12.61
CA ALA A 47 -1.82 8.15 13.48
C ALA A 47 -1.10 7.47 14.66
N MET A 48 0.07 6.85 14.42
CA MET A 48 0.85 6.22 15.49
C MET A 48 1.24 7.21 16.60
N LEU A 49 1.48 8.47 16.23
CA LEU A 49 1.87 9.55 17.14
C LEU A 49 0.68 10.20 17.86
N ASP A 50 -0.56 9.94 17.44
CA ASP A 50 -1.74 10.50 18.08
C ASP A 50 -1.97 9.90 19.47
N LYS A 51 -2.03 10.75 20.49
CA LYS A 51 -2.30 10.34 21.88
C LYS A 51 -3.70 9.75 22.08
N ASP A 52 -4.66 10.12 21.22
CA ASP A 52 -6.06 9.69 21.33
C ASP A 52 -6.26 8.25 20.78
N ILE A 53 -5.26 7.69 20.09
CA ILE A 53 -5.30 6.30 19.60
C ILE A 53 -4.79 5.34 20.68
N ALA A 54 -5.61 4.33 20.99
CA ALA A 54 -5.31 3.33 22.00
C ALA A 54 -4.09 2.46 21.62
N GLY A 55 -3.36 1.97 22.63
CA GLY A 55 -2.14 1.19 22.43
C GLY A 55 -2.30 -0.06 21.56
N LYS A 56 -3.48 -0.71 21.59
CA LYS A 56 -3.78 -1.87 20.73
C LYS A 56 -3.83 -1.51 19.25
N ASP A 57 -4.39 -0.35 18.91
CA ASP A 57 -4.46 0.12 17.53
C ASP A 57 -3.11 0.69 17.08
N LYS A 58 -2.34 1.29 17.99
CA LYS A 58 -0.93 1.64 17.74
C LYS A 58 -0.06 0.42 17.45
N ALA A 59 -0.32 -0.72 18.10
CA ALA A 59 0.39 -1.96 17.80
C ALA A 59 0.07 -2.46 16.37
N LEU A 60 -1.19 -2.34 15.93
CA LEU A 60 -1.59 -2.65 14.56
C LEU A 60 -0.91 -1.71 13.54
N ILE A 61 -0.91 -0.41 13.82
CA ILE A 61 -0.20 0.59 13.00
C ILE A 61 1.29 0.27 12.95
N GLY A 62 1.90 -0.01 14.09
CA GLY A 62 3.31 -0.36 14.22
C GLY A 62 3.66 -1.63 13.46
N ALA A 63 2.78 -2.65 13.44
CA ALA A 63 2.97 -3.85 12.63
C ALA A 63 2.90 -3.55 11.13
N GLY A 64 1.95 -2.73 10.68
CA GLY A 64 1.85 -2.28 9.30
C GLY A 64 3.07 -1.44 8.87
N LEU A 65 3.52 -0.53 9.73
CA LEU A 65 4.73 0.27 9.50
C LEU A 65 5.99 -0.58 9.53
N ALA A 66 6.10 -1.56 10.43
CA ALA A 66 7.25 -2.46 10.47
C ALA A 66 7.33 -3.30 9.19
N TYR A 67 6.20 -3.74 8.66
CA TYR A 67 6.12 -4.39 7.35
C TYR A 67 6.57 -3.45 6.23
N PHE A 68 6.10 -2.20 6.25
CA PHE A 68 6.43 -1.18 5.25
C PHE A 68 7.88 -0.67 5.31
N MET A 69 8.45 -0.62 6.52
CA MET A 69 9.82 -0.16 6.81
C MET A 69 10.84 -1.30 6.80
N LEU A 70 10.40 -2.55 6.82
CA LEU A 70 11.24 -3.68 6.44
C LEU A 70 11.83 -3.34 5.08
N PRO A 71 13.15 -3.21 5.07
CA PRO A 71 13.83 -2.11 4.42
C PRO A 71 13.58 -2.23 2.95
N LEU A 72 12.82 -1.34 2.32
CA LEU A 72 12.96 -1.21 0.88
C LEU A 72 12.77 -2.55 0.14
N ASP A 73 11.97 -3.51 0.67
CA ASP A 73 12.07 -4.98 0.42
C ASP A 73 11.86 -5.38 -1.06
N PHE A 74 11.58 -4.43 -1.97
CA PHE A 74 11.58 -4.63 -3.43
C PHE A 74 12.06 -3.46 -4.31
N LEU A 75 12.76 -2.44 -3.79
CA LEU A 75 13.22 -1.29 -4.60
C LEU A 75 14.76 -1.31 -4.71
N PRO A 76 15.41 -1.84 -5.78
CA PRO A 76 14.97 -2.69 -6.91
C PRO A 76 15.89 -3.92 -7.14
N GLU A 77 15.37 -5.14 -7.24
CA GLU A 77 16.06 -6.16 -8.05
C GLU A 77 15.43 -6.21 -9.43
N GLY A 78 16.19 -5.74 -10.42
CA GLY A 78 15.81 -5.64 -11.84
C GLY A 78 15.59 -6.98 -12.54
N LEU A 79 14.96 -7.96 -11.89
CA LEU A 79 14.79 -9.31 -12.40
C LEU A 79 13.36 -9.89 -12.27
N LEU A 80 12.49 -9.44 -11.34
CA LEU A 80 11.23 -10.16 -11.01
C LEU A 80 9.89 -9.39 -11.12
N GLY A 81 9.87 -8.14 -11.59
CA GLY A 81 8.61 -7.47 -11.96
C GLY A 81 7.80 -6.87 -10.80
N PHE A 82 6.63 -6.32 -11.14
CA PHE A 82 5.82 -5.36 -10.37
C PHE A 82 5.19 -5.85 -9.04
N GLY A 83 5.54 -7.03 -8.53
CA GLY A 83 4.80 -7.70 -7.45
C GLY A 83 4.97 -7.08 -6.06
N GLY A 84 6.21 -6.76 -5.66
CA GLY A 84 6.54 -6.43 -4.27
C GLY A 84 5.78 -5.24 -3.67
N PHE A 85 5.74 -4.11 -4.40
CA PHE A 85 5.05 -2.89 -3.93
C PHE A 85 3.54 -3.01 -3.81
N VAL A 86 2.95 -3.94 -4.55
CA VAL A 86 1.49 -4.13 -4.51
C VAL A 86 1.09 -4.74 -3.17
N ASP A 87 1.91 -5.63 -2.62
CA ASP A 87 1.64 -6.25 -1.31
C ASP A 87 1.68 -5.21 -0.18
N ASP A 88 2.68 -4.33 -0.17
CA ASP A 88 2.77 -3.23 0.81
C ASP A 88 1.55 -2.30 0.79
N ILE A 89 1.08 -1.95 -0.41
CA ILE A 89 -0.11 -1.12 -0.58
C ILE A 89 -1.37 -1.84 -0.06
N ILE A 90 -1.48 -3.14 -0.30
CA ILE A 90 -2.60 -3.96 0.19
C ILE A 90 -2.57 -4.01 1.72
N VAL A 91 -1.40 -4.27 2.31
CA VAL A 91 -1.23 -4.30 3.78
C VAL A 91 -1.56 -2.94 4.38
N ALA A 92 -1.05 -1.84 3.83
CA ALA A 92 -1.36 -0.50 4.29
C ALA A 92 -2.87 -0.21 4.19
N THR A 93 -3.48 -0.54 3.06
CA THR A 93 -4.94 -0.38 2.84
C THR A 93 -5.75 -1.20 3.83
N PHE A 94 -5.33 -2.42 4.13
CA PHE A 94 -5.97 -3.30 5.11
C PHE A 94 -5.87 -2.73 6.54
N VAL A 95 -4.68 -2.28 6.95
CA VAL A 95 -4.46 -1.64 8.25
C VAL A 95 -5.33 -0.39 8.38
N ILE A 96 -5.34 0.47 7.37
CA ILE A 96 -6.14 1.70 7.37
C ILE A 96 -7.64 1.40 7.42
N ASN A 97 -8.14 0.46 6.61
CA ASN A 97 -9.55 0.04 6.67
C ASN A 97 -9.92 -0.53 8.04
N THR A 98 -9.03 -1.31 8.65
CA THR A 98 -9.25 -1.84 10.01
C THR A 98 -9.35 -0.72 11.04
N LEU A 99 -8.50 0.30 10.94
CA LEU A 99 -8.52 1.46 11.83
C LEU A 99 -9.78 2.31 11.62
N ILE A 100 -10.18 2.58 10.38
CA ILE A 100 -11.44 3.27 10.06
C ILE A 100 -12.62 2.51 10.66
N ASN A 101 -12.67 1.19 10.52
CA ASN A 101 -13.75 0.37 11.07
C ASN A 101 -13.80 0.37 12.61
N ARG A 102 -12.65 0.51 13.27
CA ARG A 102 -12.55 0.49 14.74
C ARG A 102 -12.74 1.87 15.39
N LEU A 103 -12.19 2.90 14.76
CA LEU A 103 -12.06 4.26 15.33
C LEU A 103 -12.96 5.29 14.64
N GLY A 104 -13.56 4.93 13.50
CA GLY A 104 -14.31 5.82 12.63
C GLY A 104 -13.42 6.55 11.63
N ALA A 105 -13.99 6.89 10.47
CA ALA A 105 -13.26 7.54 9.37
C ALA A 105 -12.61 8.87 9.80
N SER A 106 -13.35 9.74 10.49
CA SER A 106 -12.87 11.06 10.92
C SER A 106 -11.64 10.99 11.83
N ALA A 107 -11.54 9.97 12.68
CA ALA A 107 -10.39 9.76 13.55
C ALA A 107 -9.10 9.48 12.78
N ILE A 108 -9.20 8.91 11.57
CA ILE A 108 -8.07 8.57 10.71
C ILE A 108 -7.84 9.66 9.65
N GLU A 109 -8.89 10.17 9.03
CA GLU A 109 -8.81 11.18 7.96
C GLU A 109 -8.13 12.47 8.39
N LYS A 110 -8.20 12.85 9.68
CA LYS A 110 -7.46 14.01 10.22
C LYS A 110 -5.94 13.91 10.08
N HIS A 111 -5.40 12.71 9.85
CA HIS A 111 -3.97 12.44 9.65
C HIS A 111 -3.57 12.31 8.18
N TRP A 112 -4.54 12.41 7.26
CA TRP A 112 -4.31 12.26 5.83
C TRP A 112 -3.70 13.52 5.22
N SER A 113 -2.67 13.36 4.39
CA SER A 113 -1.92 14.46 3.76
C SER A 113 -1.99 14.47 2.23
N GLY A 114 -2.76 13.56 1.63
CA GLY A 114 -2.83 13.43 0.17
C GLY A 114 -3.83 14.40 -0.46
N ASP A 115 -3.59 14.74 -1.72
CA ASP A 115 -4.39 15.71 -2.49
C ASP A 115 -5.83 15.23 -2.76
N GLU A 116 -6.02 13.91 -2.81
CA GLU A 116 -7.32 13.26 -3.01
C GLU A 116 -7.86 12.74 -1.67
N GLY A 117 -9.18 12.69 -1.47
CA GLY A 117 -9.76 12.15 -0.24
C GLY A 117 -9.37 10.69 0.05
N LEU A 118 -9.07 10.38 1.32
CA LEU A 118 -8.56 9.07 1.74
C LEU A 118 -9.44 7.91 1.25
N LEU A 119 -10.75 7.95 1.49
CA LEU A 119 -11.66 6.88 1.08
C LEU A 119 -11.64 6.65 -0.44
N HIS A 120 -11.55 7.73 -1.22
CA HIS A 120 -11.45 7.65 -2.69
C HIS A 120 -10.13 7.00 -3.13
N VAL A 121 -9.03 7.31 -2.44
CA VAL A 121 -7.73 6.68 -2.68
C VAL A 121 -7.78 5.18 -2.36
N LEU A 122 -8.35 4.79 -1.22
CA LEU A 122 -8.50 3.38 -0.84
C LEU A 122 -9.35 2.62 -1.87
N GLN A 123 -10.46 3.21 -2.36
CA GLN A 123 -11.28 2.63 -3.42
C GLN A 123 -10.50 2.48 -4.75
N LYS A 124 -9.72 3.49 -5.15
CA LYS A 124 -8.88 3.43 -6.35
C LYS A 124 -7.83 2.33 -6.25
N ILE A 125 -7.23 2.14 -5.07
CA ILE A 125 -6.26 1.08 -4.81
C ILE A 125 -6.95 -0.27 -4.98
N THR A 126 -8.05 -0.52 -4.26
CA THR A 126 -8.79 -1.79 -4.31
C THR A 126 -9.24 -2.15 -5.74
N ALA A 127 -9.84 -1.21 -6.47
CA ALA A 127 -10.28 -1.46 -7.83
C ALA A 127 -9.13 -1.79 -8.79
N LYS A 128 -7.93 -1.25 -8.52
CA LYS A 128 -6.74 -1.53 -9.33
C LYS A 128 -6.08 -2.86 -8.93
N THR A 129 -6.07 -3.22 -7.64
CA THR A 129 -5.52 -4.49 -7.17
C THR A 129 -6.38 -5.68 -7.61
N GLU A 130 -7.71 -5.58 -7.54
CA GLU A 130 -8.63 -6.61 -8.07
C GLU A 130 -8.35 -6.90 -9.54
N LYS A 131 -8.27 -5.85 -10.37
CA LYS A 131 -7.95 -5.94 -11.80
C LYS A 131 -6.57 -6.53 -12.10
N ILE A 132 -5.62 -6.43 -11.16
CA ILE A 132 -4.33 -7.12 -11.25
C ILE A 132 -4.55 -8.61 -10.99
N THR A 133 -5.18 -8.96 -9.87
CA THR A 133 -5.37 -10.36 -9.46
C THR A 133 -6.21 -11.19 -10.45
N GLU A 134 -7.15 -10.56 -11.16
CA GLU A 134 -7.91 -11.18 -12.25
C GLU A 134 -7.05 -11.51 -13.50
N LYS A 135 -5.95 -10.78 -13.69
CA LYS A 135 -5.07 -10.90 -14.87
C LYS A 135 -3.84 -11.75 -14.65
N VAL A 136 -3.59 -12.22 -13.42
CA VAL A 136 -2.47 -13.12 -13.11
C VAL A 136 -2.81 -14.55 -13.54
N PRO A 137 -2.11 -15.14 -14.55
CA PRO A 137 -2.42 -16.48 -15.06
C PRO A 137 -2.34 -17.59 -13.99
N ALA A 138 -1.48 -17.42 -12.98
CA ALA A 138 -1.27 -18.39 -11.92
C ALA A 138 -2.53 -18.70 -11.09
N LYS A 139 -3.45 -17.73 -10.92
CA LYS A 139 -4.73 -17.96 -10.22
C LYS A 139 -5.65 -18.90 -11.03
N ASN A 140 -5.65 -18.76 -12.35
CA ASN A 140 -6.37 -19.66 -13.26
C ASN A 140 -5.71 -21.03 -13.38
N MET A 141 -4.38 -21.11 -13.23
CA MET A 141 -3.63 -22.37 -13.25
C MET A 141 -3.82 -23.18 -11.95
N LEU A 142 -3.74 -22.54 -10.78
CA LEU A 142 -4.00 -23.19 -9.49
C LEU A 142 -5.47 -23.62 -9.34
N ALA A 143 -6.41 -22.78 -9.81
CA ALA A 143 -7.82 -23.16 -9.86
C ALA A 143 -8.06 -24.36 -10.80
N ARG A 144 -7.35 -24.46 -11.93
CA ARG A 144 -7.40 -25.63 -12.81
C ARG A 144 -6.82 -26.88 -12.15
N TYR A 145 -5.69 -26.78 -11.47
CA TYR A 145 -5.02 -27.91 -10.83
C TYR A 145 -5.89 -28.56 -9.75
N ILE A 146 -6.54 -27.76 -8.90
CA ILE A 146 -7.47 -28.24 -7.86
C ILE A 146 -8.74 -28.85 -8.50
N THR A 147 -9.17 -28.34 -9.66
CA THR A 147 -10.38 -28.84 -10.34
C THR A 147 -10.11 -30.13 -11.13
N ASP A 148 -8.89 -30.32 -11.63
CA ASP A 148 -8.49 -31.51 -12.39
C ASP A 148 -8.15 -32.70 -11.47
N GLU A 149 -7.61 -32.50 -10.26
CA GLU A 149 -7.38 -33.58 -9.28
C GLU A 149 -8.66 -34.18 -8.69
N GLN A 150 -9.80 -33.48 -8.77
CA GLN A 150 -11.10 -33.97 -8.30
C GLN A 150 -11.89 -34.74 -9.37
N LYS A 151 -11.31 -34.93 -10.56
CA LYS A 151 -11.92 -35.67 -11.67
C LYS A 151 -11.10 -36.89 -12.13
N GLY A 152 -10.03 -37.23 -11.43
CA GLY A 152 -9.21 -38.42 -11.65
C GLY A 152 -9.64 -39.61 -10.80
#